data_AF-A0A1H5XPJ4-F1
#
_entry.id   AF-A0A1H5XPJ4-F1
#
_cell.length_a   1.000
_cell.length_b   1.000
_cell.length_c   1.000
_cell.angle_alpha   90.00
_cell.angle_beta   90.00
_cell.angle_gamma   90.00
#
_symmetry.space_group_name_H-M   'P 1'
#
loop_
_entity.id
_entity.type
_entity.pdbx_description
1 polymer ?
#
loop_
_entity_poly.entity_id
_entity_poly.type
_entity_poly.pdbx_seq_one_letter_code
_entity_poly.pdbx_strand_id
1 'polypeptide(L)'
;MKIAHPDVDFDRLREIGWSHWDPIGLLGVTGGWKGEPYEDEYDRYLYNAAQMLKNNCSVADVADYLFLVQSQEMQIGPQEITDTIRAKLIGVAQAISDDKHIWKNSET
;
A
#
# COMPACT_ATOMS: atom_id res chain seq x y z
N MET A 1 1.61 6.68 -13.70
CA MET A 1 2.27 8.01 -13.74
C MET A 1 2.98 8.13 -12.42
N LYS A 2 4.31 8.06 -12.43
CA LYS A 2 5.11 8.12 -11.21
C LYS A 2 4.75 9.36 -10.42
N ILE A 3 4.16 9.16 -9.25
CA ILE A 3 3.78 10.25 -8.36
C ILE A 3 5.07 10.72 -7.69
N ALA A 4 5.43 11.98 -7.89
CA ALA A 4 6.57 12.59 -7.21
C ALA A 4 6.06 13.43 -6.03
N HIS A 5 6.24 12.90 -4.81
CA HIS A 5 6.13 13.69 -3.59
C HIS A 5 7.50 13.78 -2.93
N PRO A 6 8.09 14.98 -2.80
CA PRO A 6 9.45 15.14 -2.29
C PRO A 6 9.61 14.62 -0.86
N ASP A 7 8.54 14.65 -0.07
CA ASP A 7 8.53 14.23 1.34
C ASP A 7 8.27 12.73 1.53
N VAL A 8 8.10 11.95 0.46
CA VAL A 8 7.76 10.52 0.54
C VAL A 8 8.83 9.64 -0.10
N ASP A 9 9.14 8.53 0.55
CA ASP A 9 9.91 7.43 0.00
C ASP A 9 9.00 6.38 -0.63
N PHE A 10 8.77 6.51 -1.94
CA PHE A 10 7.95 5.58 -2.70
C PHE A 10 8.58 4.19 -2.83
N ASP A 11 9.91 4.06 -2.78
CA ASP A 11 10.53 2.73 -2.87
C ASP A 11 10.20 1.90 -1.63
N ARG A 12 10.09 2.53 -0.45
CA ARG A 12 9.64 1.85 0.78
C ARG A 12 8.17 1.47 0.74
N LEU A 13 7.32 2.37 0.23
CA LEU A 13 5.91 2.05 0.03
C LEU A 13 5.75 0.87 -0.93
N ARG A 14 6.47 0.87 -2.06
CA ARG A 14 6.47 -0.22 -3.04
C ARG A 14 6.95 -1.53 -2.42
N GLU A 15 8.02 -1.51 -1.63
CA GLU A 15 8.51 -2.71 -0.94
C GLU A 15 7.40 -3.34 -0.06
N ILE A 16 6.66 -2.52 0.70
CA ILE A 16 5.54 -2.99 1.51
C ILE A 16 4.39 -3.48 0.63
N GLY A 17 4.01 -2.71 -0.39
CA GLY A 17 2.90 -3.01 -1.28
C GLY A 17 3.09 -4.33 -2.02
N TRP A 18 4.23 -4.49 -2.68
CA TRP A 18 4.57 -5.70 -3.43
C TRP A 18 4.77 -6.92 -2.52
N SER A 19 5.35 -6.75 -1.32
CA SER A 19 5.62 -7.88 -0.42
C SER A 19 4.40 -8.35 0.38
N HIS A 20 3.50 -7.42 0.75
CA HIS A 20 2.43 -7.73 1.71
C HIS A 20 1.01 -7.59 1.16
N TRP A 21 0.80 -6.77 0.13
CA TRP A 21 -0.53 -6.51 -0.40
C TRP A 21 -0.76 -7.23 -1.74
N ASP A 22 0.07 -6.92 -2.76
CA ASP A 22 0.04 -7.39 -4.16
C ASP A 22 -1.29 -8.06 -4.56
N PRO A 23 -2.39 -7.29 -4.67
CA PRO A 23 -3.70 -7.83 -5.00
C PRO A 23 -3.77 -8.41 -6.41
N ILE A 24 -2.91 -7.98 -7.34
CA ILE A 24 -2.87 -8.47 -8.72
C ILE A 24 -2.07 -9.78 -8.81
N GLY A 25 -1.15 -10.01 -7.87
CA GLY A 25 -0.34 -11.23 -7.79
C GLY A 25 0.80 -11.25 -8.81
N LEU A 26 1.27 -10.09 -9.27
CA LEU A 26 2.30 -10.03 -10.31
C LEU A 26 3.69 -10.41 -9.79
N LEU A 27 3.98 -10.16 -8.51
CA LEU A 27 5.31 -10.44 -7.96
C LEU A 27 5.65 -11.94 -8.03
N GLY A 28 4.65 -12.79 -7.79
CA GLY A 28 4.79 -14.25 -7.88
C GLY A 28 5.01 -14.77 -9.31
N VAL A 29 4.67 -13.98 -10.32
CA VAL A 29 4.79 -14.35 -11.74
C VAL A 29 6.08 -13.83 -12.35
N THR A 30 6.51 -12.64 -11.92
CA THR A 30 7.57 -11.87 -12.58
C THR A 30 8.90 -11.89 -11.85
N GLY A 31 8.93 -12.36 -10.60
CA GLY A 31 10.15 -12.50 -9.79
C GLY A 31 10.67 -11.17 -9.22
N GLY A 32 9.99 -10.05 -9.49
CA GLY A 32 10.36 -8.74 -8.99
C GLY A 32 9.48 -7.63 -9.57
N TRP A 33 9.49 -6.48 -8.91
CA TRP A 33 8.79 -5.26 -9.36
C TRP A 33 9.75 -4.16 -9.78
N LYS A 34 10.99 -4.19 -9.31
CA LYS A 34 11.94 -3.08 -9.44
C LYS A 34 12.45 -2.96 -10.87
N GLY A 35 12.25 -1.78 -11.47
CA GLY A 35 12.62 -1.52 -12.87
C GLY A 35 11.61 -2.02 -13.90
N GLU A 36 10.50 -2.61 -13.47
CA GLU A 36 9.44 -3.09 -14.36
C GLU A 36 8.47 -1.97 -14.74
N PRO A 37 7.77 -2.06 -15.89
CA PRO A 37 6.84 -1.02 -16.33
C PRO A 37 5.67 -0.76 -15.37
N TYR A 38 5.35 -1.73 -14.51
CA TYR A 38 4.30 -1.68 -13.51
C TYR A 38 4.82 -1.36 -12.10
N GLU A 39 6.10 -0.99 -11.94
CA GLU A 39 6.71 -0.66 -10.63
C GLU A 39 5.86 0.30 -9.79
N ASP A 40 5.18 1.26 -10.42
CA ASP A 40 4.38 2.32 -9.80
C ASP A 40 2.87 2.01 -9.68
N GLU A 41 2.44 0.79 -10.03
CA GLU A 41 1.02 0.39 -10.08
C GLU A 41 0.27 0.68 -8.77
N TYR A 42 0.94 0.52 -7.64
CA TYR A 42 0.34 0.69 -6.31
C TYR A 42 0.61 2.04 -5.66
N ASP A 43 1.42 2.91 -6.28
CA ASP A 43 1.92 4.16 -5.67
C ASP A 43 0.78 5.03 -5.12
N ARG A 44 -0.26 5.25 -5.91
CA ARG A 44 -1.40 6.11 -5.53
C ARG A 44 -2.11 5.59 -4.29
N TYR A 45 -2.34 4.29 -4.21
CA TYR A 45 -3.09 3.67 -3.14
C TYR A 45 -2.28 3.63 -1.85
N LEU A 46 -1.01 3.25 -1.95
CA LEU A 46 -0.10 3.20 -0.81
C LEU A 46 0.22 4.59 -0.27
N TYR A 47 0.33 5.59 -1.14
CA TYR A 47 0.45 6.99 -0.72
C TYR A 47 -0.78 7.46 0.06
N ASN A 48 -1.99 7.15 -0.41
CA ASN A 48 -3.21 7.51 0.31
C ASN A 48 -3.31 6.78 1.65
N ALA A 49 -2.95 5.50 1.71
CA ALA A 49 -2.89 4.74 2.96
C ALA A 49 -1.91 5.38 3.97
N ALA A 50 -0.73 5.78 3.51
CA ALA A 50 0.24 6.50 4.34
C ALA A 50 -0.29 7.86 4.81
N GLN A 51 -0.95 8.63 3.94
CA GLN A 51 -1.58 9.90 4.28
C GLN A 51 -2.69 9.73 5.33
N MET A 52 -3.51 8.68 5.24
CA MET A 52 -4.52 8.37 6.26
C MET A 52 -3.88 8.17 7.63
N LEU A 53 -2.80 7.38 7.72
CA LEU A 53 -2.06 7.17 8.97
C LEU A 53 -1.43 8.46 9.49
N LYS A 54 -0.83 9.26 8.62
CA LYS A 54 -0.28 10.59 8.98
C LYS A 54 -1.36 11.53 9.54
N ASN A 55 -2.59 11.39 9.08
CA ASN A 55 -3.76 12.15 9.53
C ASN A 55 -4.51 11.49 10.70
N ASN A 56 -3.88 10.56 11.42
CA ASN A 56 -4.41 9.86 12.60
C ASN A 56 -5.61 8.93 12.35
N CYS A 57 -5.83 8.48 11.10
CA CYS A 57 -6.72 7.34 10.88
C CYS A 57 -6.13 6.08 11.51
N SER A 58 -6.99 5.15 11.93
CA SER A 58 -6.54 3.90 12.52
C SER A 58 -6.02 2.93 11.45
N VAL A 59 -5.20 1.95 11.87
CA VAL A 59 -4.79 0.84 11.00
C VAL A 59 -5.99 0.04 10.46
N ALA A 60 -7.10 0.01 11.21
CA ALA A 60 -8.33 -0.62 10.77
C ALA A 60 -9.00 0.18 9.64
N ASP A 61 -9.05 1.50 9.73
CA ASP A 61 -9.58 2.36 8.67
C ASP A 61 -8.76 2.22 7.37
N VAL A 62 -7.43 2.14 7.49
CA VAL A 62 -6.56 1.91 6.34
C VAL A 62 -6.73 0.51 5.76
N ALA A 63 -6.94 -0.51 6.60
CA ALA A 63 -7.24 -1.85 6.12
C ALA A 63 -8.57 -1.89 5.33
N ASP A 64 -9.61 -1.20 5.83
CA ASP A 64 -10.89 -1.08 5.14
C ASP A 64 -10.75 -0.30 3.81
N TYR A 65 -9.90 0.73 3.78
CA TYR A 65 -9.53 1.44 2.54
C TYR A 65 -8.85 0.52 1.51
N LEU A 66 -7.83 -0.23 1.92
CA LEU A 66 -7.11 -1.15 1.03
C LEU A 66 -8.04 -2.26 0.51
N PHE A 67 -8.99 -2.72 1.33
CA PHE A 67 -10.04 -3.65 0.91
C PHE A 67 -10.93 -3.05 -0.18
N LEU A 68 -11.38 -1.81 0.01
CA LEU A 68 -12.20 -1.10 -0.99
C LEU A 68 -11.44 -0.93 -2.31
N VAL A 69 -10.14 -0.62 -2.25
CA VAL A 69 -9.31 -0.51 -3.45
C VAL A 69 -9.24 -1.83 -4.21
N GLN A 70 -8.89 -2.95 -3.56
CA GLN A 70 -8.82 -4.23 -4.27
C GLN A 70 -10.20 -4.63 -4.84
N SER A 71 -11.26 -4.51 -4.04
CA SER A 71 -12.59 -5.05 -4.39
C SER A 71 -13.36 -4.20 -5.40
N GLN A 72 -13.25 -2.87 -5.33
CA GLN A 72 -14.06 -1.94 -6.14
C GLN A 72 -13.25 -1.23 -7.23
N GLU A 73 -12.07 -0.70 -6.88
CA GLU A 73 -11.25 0.07 -7.83
C GLU A 73 -10.53 -0.85 -8.80
N MET A 74 -9.90 -1.90 -8.28
CA MET A 74 -9.21 -2.89 -9.11
C MET A 74 -10.17 -3.96 -9.63
N GLN A 75 -11.36 -4.10 -9.03
CA GLN A 75 -12.32 -5.17 -9.31
C GLN A 75 -11.69 -6.57 -9.20
N ILE A 76 -10.74 -6.71 -8.28
CA ILE A 76 -9.95 -7.93 -8.06
C ILE A 76 -10.18 -8.43 -6.62
N GLY A 77 -10.40 -9.73 -6.51
CA GLY A 77 -10.56 -10.39 -5.21
C GLY A 77 -12.00 -10.43 -4.71
N PRO A 78 -12.19 -10.82 -3.43
CA PRO A 78 -13.49 -11.13 -2.87
C PRO A 78 -14.33 -9.87 -2.62
N GLN A 79 -15.64 -9.99 -2.81
CA GLN A 79 -16.63 -8.92 -2.61
C GLN A 79 -16.97 -8.67 -1.14
N GLU A 80 -16.59 -9.59 -0.26
CA GLU A 80 -16.78 -9.47 1.18
C GLU A 80 -15.44 -9.62 1.90
N ILE A 81 -15.26 -8.84 2.97
CA ILE A 81 -14.08 -8.90 3.81
C ILE A 81 -14.24 -10.02 4.84
N THR A 82 -13.40 -11.05 4.74
CA THR A 82 -13.30 -12.10 5.77
C THR A 82 -12.29 -11.69 6.85
N ASP A 83 -12.34 -12.32 8.02
CA ASP A 83 -11.37 -12.07 9.10
C ASP A 83 -9.92 -12.28 8.65
N THR A 84 -9.69 -13.27 7.78
CA THR A 84 -8.34 -13.54 7.23
C THR A 84 -7.86 -12.39 6.34
N ILE A 85 -8.74 -11.86 5.49
CA ILE A 85 -8.40 -10.72 4.62
C ILE A 85 -8.19 -9.47 5.46
N ARG A 86 -9.08 -9.23 6.44
CA ARG A 86 -8.96 -8.10 7.36
C ARG A 86 -7.63 -8.15 8.10
N ALA A 87 -7.23 -9.30 8.63
CA ALA A 87 -5.95 -9.48 9.30
C ALA A 87 -4.75 -9.22 8.37
N LYS A 88 -4.80 -9.71 7.11
CA LYS A 88 -3.76 -9.42 6.11
C LYS A 88 -3.63 -7.91 5.87
N LEU A 89 -4.75 -7.21 5.64
CA LEU A 89 -4.76 -5.79 5.33
C LEU A 89 -4.38 -4.91 6.53
N ILE A 90 -4.73 -5.33 7.75
CA ILE A 90 -4.19 -4.73 8.98
C ILE A 90 -2.67 -4.88 9.01
N GLY A 91 -2.13 -6.04 8.64
CA GLY A 91 -0.68 -6.25 8.56
C GLY A 91 0.00 -5.28 7.58
N VAL A 92 -0.61 -5.03 6.42
CA VAL A 92 -0.12 -4.02 5.46
C VAL A 92 -0.16 -2.63 6.07
N ALA A 93 -1.29 -2.23 6.64
CA ALA A 93 -1.45 -0.91 7.28
C ALA A 93 -0.46 -0.71 8.43
N GLN A 94 -0.21 -1.76 9.22
CA GLN A 94 0.76 -1.75 10.31
C GLN A 94 2.19 -1.60 9.78
N ALA A 95 2.55 -2.31 8.70
CA ALA A 95 3.86 -2.17 8.07
C ALA A 95 4.10 -0.73 7.56
N ILE A 96 3.08 -0.09 6.98
CA ILE A 96 3.14 1.34 6.60
C ILE A 96 3.29 2.23 7.83
N SER A 97 2.53 1.95 8.90
CA SER A 97 2.56 2.73 10.14
C SER A 97 3.92 2.65 10.86
N ASP A 98 4.53 1.48 10.89
CA ASP A 98 5.76 1.21 11.64
C ASP A 98 7.02 1.70 10.90
N ASP A 99 6.92 1.91 9.60
CA ASP A 99 8.04 2.37 8.79
C ASP A 99 8.27 3.89 8.88
N LYS A 100 9.12 4.26 9.84
CA LYS A 100 9.51 5.65 10.14
C LYS A 100 10.24 6.37 9.00
N HIS A 101 10.64 5.69 7.93
CA HIS A 101 11.41 6.29 6.84
C HIS A 101 10.55 6.55 5.59
N ILE A 102 9.26 6.21 5.60
CA ILE A 102 8.33 6.56 4.51
C ILE A 102 8.26 8.08 4.35
N TRP A 103 8.21 8.81 5.47
CA TRP A 103 8.25 10.26 5.46
C TRP A 103 9.71 10.71 5.54
N LYS A 104 10.18 11.35 4.48
CA LYS A 104 11.45 12.06 4.49
C LYS A 104 11.20 13.31 5.31
N ASN A 105 11.84 13.41 6.49
CA ASN A 105 11.66 14.54 7.40
C ASN A 105 11.67 15.84 6.59
N SER A 106 10.54 16.56 6.57
CA SER A 106 10.56 17.96 6.22
C SER A 106 11.44 18.62 7.28
N GLU A 107 12.62 19.11 6.89
CA GLU A 107 13.46 19.89 7.80
C GLU A 107 12.59 21.01 8.39
N THR A 108 12.41 20.94 9.72
CA THR A 108 11.98 21.99 10.68
C THR A 108 11.02 23.09 10.22
#